data_AF-A0A7N2KZN5-F1
#
_entry.id   AF-A0A7N2KZN5-F1
#
_cell.length_a   1.000
_cell.length_b   1.000
_cell.length_c   1.000
_cell.angle_alpha   90.00
_cell.angle_beta   90.00
_cell.angle_gamma   90.00
#
_symmetry.space_group_name_H-M   'P 1'
#
loop_
_entity.id
_entity.type
_entity.pdbx_description
1 polymer ?
#
loop_
_entity_poly.entity_id
_entity_poly.type
_entity_poly.pdbx_seq_one_letter_code
_entity_poly.pdbx_strand_id
1 'polypeptide(L)'
;MGNLFSISIDLGSCCFNCMAWHASYANLEKNLKELSSQLEKLLELRNDVKQQVEVAEGQQMKPMEQVQGWLKRVEECEKEVNKLINIDGNQEVRKVHDEGRNCRNCKSSYKLGKIVIGKLHKVKDLMKEGNFDGKVAHKVPLPTEKTTALEPSLNSGPALGKNIGG
;
A
#
# COMPACT_ATOMS: atom_id res chain seq x y z
N MET A 1 54.62 -33.29 -23.92
CA MET A 1 53.63 -32.40 -24.57
C MET A 1 52.48 -32.20 -23.61
N GLY A 2 52.47 -31.06 -22.92
CA GLY A 2 51.40 -30.72 -21.98
C GLY A 2 50.21 -30.12 -22.73
N ASN A 3 48.98 -30.46 -22.33
CA ASN A 3 48.12 -29.57 -21.55
C ASN A 3 46.76 -30.26 -21.31
N LEU A 4 46.59 -30.91 -20.16
CA LEU A 4 45.32 -31.49 -19.69
C LEU A 4 44.52 -30.50 -18.82
N PHE A 5 44.93 -29.23 -18.74
CA PHE A 5 44.37 -28.24 -17.81
C PHE A 5 43.28 -27.34 -18.38
N SER A 6 42.83 -27.55 -19.63
CA SER A 6 41.78 -26.71 -20.21
C SER A 6 40.34 -27.16 -19.89
N ILE A 7 40.15 -28.34 -19.26
CA ILE A 7 38.80 -28.89 -19.01
C ILE A 7 38.33 -28.66 -17.55
N SER A 8 39.22 -28.27 -16.65
CA SER A 8 38.92 -28.23 -15.21
C SER A 8 38.37 -26.89 -14.68
N ILE A 9 38.25 -25.85 -15.50
CA ILE A 9 37.84 -24.51 -15.02
C ILE A 9 36.32 -24.27 -15.14
N ASP A 10 35.63 -24.92 -16.09
CA ASP A 10 34.18 -24.74 -16.26
C ASP A 10 33.30 -25.62 -15.35
N LEU A 11 33.85 -26.73 -14.84
CA LEU A 11 33.10 -27.65 -13.96
C LEU A 11 32.99 -27.12 -12.52
N GLY A 12 34.08 -26.53 -11.98
CA GLY A 12 34.09 -25.95 -10.63
C GLY A 12 33.24 -24.69 -10.51
N SER A 13 33.28 -23.82 -11.53
CA SER A 13 32.45 -22.61 -11.61
C SER A 13 30.96 -22.95 -11.67
N CYS A 14 30.56 -23.94 -12.48
CA CYS A 14 29.16 -24.35 -12.57
C CYS A 14 28.62 -25.01 -11.29
N CYS A 15 29.41 -25.84 -10.59
CA CYS A 15 28.97 -26.51 -9.36
C CYS A 15 28.81 -25.53 -8.19
N PHE A 16 29.73 -24.57 -8.03
CA PHE A 16 29.59 -23.49 -7.05
C PHE A 16 28.39 -22.58 -7.39
N ASN A 17 28.22 -22.23 -8.67
CA ASN A 17 27.06 -21.47 -9.13
C ASN A 17 25.74 -22.23 -8.95
N CYS A 18 25.73 -23.57 -9.03
CA CYS A 18 24.55 -24.38 -8.78
C CYS A 18 24.15 -24.39 -7.30
N MET A 19 25.11 -24.58 -6.39
CA MET A 19 24.85 -24.51 -4.95
C MET A 19 24.45 -23.09 -4.51
N ALA A 20 25.15 -22.06 -5.00
CA ALA A 20 24.81 -20.66 -4.76
C ALA A 20 23.43 -20.31 -5.33
N TRP A 21 23.05 -20.89 -6.48
CA TRP A 21 21.72 -20.73 -7.06
C TRP A 21 20.65 -21.37 -6.19
N HIS A 22 20.83 -22.62 -5.76
CA HIS A 22 19.88 -23.29 -4.85
C HIS A 22 19.68 -22.49 -3.55
N ALA A 23 20.76 -21.99 -2.95
CA ALA A 23 20.69 -21.15 -1.76
C ALA A 23 19.96 -19.82 -2.05
N SER A 24 20.27 -19.16 -3.17
CA SER A 24 19.60 -17.92 -3.59
C SER A 24 18.11 -18.13 -3.87
N TYR A 25 17.74 -19.28 -4.44
CA TYR A 25 16.36 -19.64 -4.74
C TYR A 25 15.57 -19.95 -3.47
N ALA A 26 16.13 -20.77 -2.57
CA ALA A 26 15.52 -21.02 -1.26
C ALA A 26 15.34 -19.73 -0.45
N ASN A 27 16.28 -18.79 -0.55
CA ASN A 27 16.15 -17.47 0.07
C ASN A 27 15.04 -16.63 -0.58
N LEU A 28 14.92 -16.68 -1.92
CA LEU A 28 13.83 -16.03 -2.64
C LEU A 28 12.46 -16.58 -2.21
N GLU A 29 12.29 -17.90 -2.14
CA GLU A 29 11.03 -18.52 -1.69
C GLU A 29 10.66 -18.09 -0.26
N LYS A 30 11.64 -18.04 0.65
CA LYS A 30 11.43 -17.55 2.02
C LYS A 30 10.97 -16.09 2.01
N ASN A 31 11.63 -15.24 1.24
CA ASN A 31 11.29 -13.82 1.16
C ASN A 31 9.89 -13.60 0.55
N LEU A 32 9.47 -14.43 -0.41
CA LEU A 32 8.14 -14.37 -0.99
C LEU A 32 7.06 -14.78 0.01
N LYS A 33 7.29 -15.85 0.78
CA LYS A 33 6.38 -16.25 1.87
C LYS A 33 6.23 -15.15 2.92
N GLU A 34 7.35 -14.55 3.33
CA GLU A 34 7.36 -13.40 4.23
C GLU A 34 6.61 -12.22 3.62
N LEU A 35 6.80 -11.92 2.34
CA LEU A 35 6.13 -10.82 1.66
C LEU A 35 4.61 -11.03 1.63
N SER A 36 4.14 -12.24 1.34
CA SER A 36 2.71 -12.58 1.38
C SER A 36 2.14 -12.40 2.79
N SER A 37 2.82 -12.89 3.82
CA SER A 37 2.35 -12.76 5.21
C SER A 37 2.31 -11.31 5.68
N GLN A 38 3.32 -10.51 5.33
CA GLN A 38 3.34 -9.08 5.69
C GLN A 38 2.29 -8.29 4.91
N LEU A 39 2.03 -8.65 3.65
CA LEU A 39 0.95 -8.05 2.88
C LEU A 39 -0.39 -8.32 3.58
N GLU A 40 -0.67 -9.56 3.96
CA GLU A 40 -1.92 -9.93 4.66
C GLU A 40 -2.16 -9.05 5.90
N LYS A 41 -1.16 -8.89 6.77
CA LYS A 41 -1.23 -7.98 7.93
C LYS A 41 -1.48 -6.52 7.56
N LEU A 42 -0.88 -6.05 6.45
CA LEU A 42 -1.16 -4.70 5.95
C LEU A 42 -2.61 -4.57 5.46
N LEU A 43 -3.18 -5.61 4.86
CA LEU A 43 -4.59 -5.60 4.42
C LEU A 43 -5.56 -5.66 5.60
N GLU A 44 -5.23 -6.39 6.66
CA GLU A 44 -5.97 -6.36 7.93
C GLU A 44 -6.00 -4.94 8.50
N LEU A 45 -4.84 -4.30 8.66
CA LEU A 45 -4.75 -2.90 9.12
C LEU A 45 -5.52 -1.94 8.22
N ARG A 46 -5.44 -2.12 6.89
CA ARG A 46 -6.21 -1.33 5.93
C ARG A 46 -7.72 -1.46 6.16
N ASN A 47 -8.20 -2.67 6.44
CA ASN A 47 -9.61 -2.91 6.69
C ASN A 47 -10.06 -2.22 7.99
N ASP A 48 -9.26 -2.29 9.05
CA ASP A 48 -9.53 -1.59 10.31
C ASP A 48 -9.60 -0.07 10.11
N VAL A 49 -8.65 0.51 9.37
CA VAL A 49 -8.64 1.94 9.05
C VAL A 49 -9.86 2.32 8.20
N LYS A 50 -10.24 1.50 7.21
CA LYS A 50 -11.46 1.75 6.42
C LYS A 50 -12.72 1.76 7.29
N GLN A 51 -12.83 0.82 8.23
CA GLN A 51 -13.94 0.77 9.15
C GLN A 51 -14.00 2.02 10.04
N GLN A 52 -12.85 2.47 10.56
CA GLN A 52 -12.80 3.71 11.35
C GLN A 52 -13.19 4.94 10.53
N VAL A 53 -12.79 5.00 9.26
CA VAL A 53 -13.20 6.06 8.33
C VAL A 53 -14.71 6.05 8.12
N GLU A 54 -15.30 4.89 7.85
CA GLU A 54 -16.75 4.74 7.65
C GLU A 54 -17.55 5.18 8.89
N VAL A 55 -17.10 4.78 10.09
CA VAL A 55 -17.69 5.22 11.35
C VAL A 55 -17.61 6.74 11.51
N ALA A 56 -16.46 7.35 11.20
CA ALA A 56 -16.26 8.78 11.31
C ALA A 56 -17.12 9.57 10.30
N GLU A 57 -17.27 9.08 9.07
CA GLU A 57 -18.14 9.66 8.05
C GLU A 57 -19.61 9.61 8.49
N GLY A 58 -20.05 8.51 9.10
CA GLY A 58 -21.37 8.40 9.73
C GLY A 58 -21.62 9.42 10.84
N GLN A 59 -20.55 9.92 11.47
CA GLN A 59 -20.58 11.01 12.45
C GLN A 59 -20.40 12.40 11.83
N GLN A 60 -20.53 12.52 10.49
CA GLN A 60 -20.33 13.75 9.73
C GLN A 60 -18.93 14.37 9.92
N MET A 61 -17.93 13.55 10.24
CA MET A 61 -16.53 13.96 10.26
C MET A 61 -15.90 13.78 8.88
N LYS A 62 -14.89 14.60 8.58
CA LYS A 62 -14.13 14.47 7.33
C LYS A 62 -12.89 13.59 7.57
N PRO A 63 -12.70 12.49 6.81
CA PRO A 63 -11.48 11.70 6.87
C PRO A 63 -10.25 12.55 6.54
N MET A 64 -9.13 12.27 7.20
CA MET A 64 -7.90 13.01 6.94
C MET A 64 -7.34 12.66 5.56
N GLU A 65 -6.82 13.66 4.84
CA GLU A 65 -6.22 13.45 3.51
C GLU A 65 -5.06 12.45 3.55
N GLN A 66 -4.27 12.44 4.65
CA GLN A 66 -3.19 11.47 4.84
C GLN A 66 -3.69 10.02 4.89
N VAL A 67 -4.87 9.78 5.48
CA VAL A 67 -5.49 8.45 5.57
C VAL A 67 -5.96 8.01 4.19
N GLN A 68 -6.62 8.91 3.46
CA GLN A 68 -7.06 8.66 2.08
C GLN A 68 -5.87 8.37 1.16
N GLY A 69 -4.80 9.14 1.27
CA GLY A 69 -3.56 8.92 0.53
C GLY A 69 -2.91 7.59 0.88
N TRP A 70 -2.89 7.22 2.16
CA TRP A 70 -2.35 5.95 2.61
C TRP A 70 -3.15 4.75 2.07
N LEU A 71 -4.48 4.80 2.12
CA LEU A 71 -5.35 3.75 1.57
C LEU A 71 -5.06 3.49 0.08
N LYS A 72 -4.85 4.56 -0.72
CA LYS A 72 -4.46 4.44 -2.13
C LYS A 72 -3.10 3.77 -2.31
N ARG A 73 -2.08 4.17 -1.53
CA ARG A 73 -0.74 3.56 -1.58
C ARG A 73 -0.76 2.08 -1.20
N VAL A 74 -1.60 1.69 -0.24
CA VAL A 74 -1.79 0.28 0.13
C VAL A 74 -2.43 -0.52 -1.01
N GLU A 75 -3.47 0.00 -1.65
CA GLU A 75 -4.10 -0.66 -2.80
C GLU A 75 -3.13 -0.85 -3.97
N GLU A 76 -2.31 0.16 -4.27
CA GLU A 76 -1.25 0.06 -5.27
C GLU A 76 -0.21 -1.00 -4.87
N CYS A 77 0.22 -1.02 -3.61
CA CYS A 77 1.17 -1.99 -3.10
C CYS A 77 0.63 -3.43 -3.22
N GLU A 78 -0.64 -3.65 -2.86
CA GLU A 78 -1.31 -4.94 -3.01
C GLU A 78 -1.30 -5.42 -4.46
N LYS A 79 -1.68 -4.56 -5.42
CA LYS A 79 -1.64 -4.89 -6.85
C LYS A 79 -0.24 -5.26 -7.32
N GLU A 80 0.78 -4.50 -6.91
CA GLU A 80 2.17 -4.77 -7.28
C GLU A 80 2.68 -6.09 -6.70
N VAL A 81 2.37 -6.39 -5.43
CA VAL A 81 2.80 -7.62 -4.76
C VAL A 81 2.07 -8.84 -5.32
N ASN A 82 0.76 -8.75 -5.56
CA ASN A 82 0.00 -9.84 -6.19
C ASN A 82 0.52 -10.15 -7.59
N LYS A 83 0.87 -9.12 -8.38
CA LYS A 83 1.52 -9.31 -9.69
C LYS A 83 2.88 -10.00 -9.54
N LEU A 84 3.67 -9.64 -8.54
CA LEU A 84 4.99 -10.24 -8.27
C LEU A 84 4.87 -11.72 -7.89
N ILE A 85 3.96 -12.05 -6.98
CA ILE A 85 3.69 -13.43 -6.53
C ILE A 85 3.20 -14.27 -7.71
N ASN A 86 2.34 -13.72 -8.57
CA ASN A 86 1.87 -14.43 -9.76
C ASN A 86 2.99 -14.70 -10.78
N ILE A 87 3.90 -13.73 -10.98
CA ILE A 87 5.08 -13.93 -11.85
C ILE A 87 5.98 -15.04 -11.32
N ASP A 88 6.21 -15.08 -10.00
CA ASP A 88 6.98 -16.15 -9.37
C ASP A 88 6.24 -17.48 -9.49
N GLY A 89 4.96 -17.55 -9.09
CA GLY A 89 4.13 -18.76 -9.17
C GLY A 89 4.08 -19.36 -10.57
N ASN A 90 4.13 -18.52 -11.61
CA ASN A 90 4.19 -18.89 -13.03
C ASN A 90 5.62 -19.06 -13.57
N GLN A 91 6.68 -18.93 -12.78
CA GLN A 91 8.08 -19.01 -13.24
C GLN A 91 8.49 -20.42 -13.71
N GLU A 92 7.47 -21.21 -13.98
CA GLU A 92 7.42 -22.58 -13.68
C GLU A 92 5.88 -23.03 -13.82
N VAL A 93 5.43 -23.81 -14.79
CA VAL A 93 6.24 -24.72 -15.58
C VAL A 93 7.29 -25.35 -14.61
N ARG A 94 6.93 -25.61 -13.29
CA ARG A 94 7.81 -25.78 -12.06
C ARG A 94 8.76 -26.97 -12.09
N LYS A 95 8.95 -27.46 -13.31
CA LYS A 95 9.39 -28.78 -13.71
C LYS A 95 9.78 -28.70 -15.18
N VAL A 96 10.98 -28.24 -15.47
CA VAL A 96 11.84 -29.13 -16.25
C VAL A 96 13.02 -29.41 -15.34
N HIS A 97 12.79 -30.37 -14.45
CA HIS A 97 13.86 -31.14 -13.85
C HIS A 97 14.70 -31.71 -14.99
N ASP A 98 16.02 -31.76 -14.80
CA ASP A 98 16.96 -32.60 -15.53
C ASP A 98 17.56 -32.22 -16.88
N GLU A 99 17.54 -30.94 -17.30
CA GLU A 99 18.38 -30.57 -18.46
C GLU A 99 19.24 -29.33 -18.20
N GLY A 100 20.37 -29.57 -17.54
CA GLY A 100 21.63 -28.86 -17.79
C GLY A 100 21.68 -27.37 -17.43
N ARG A 101 22.37 -27.07 -16.33
CA ARG A 101 23.18 -25.84 -16.09
C ARG A 101 22.80 -24.62 -16.94
N ASN A 102 21.74 -23.91 -16.58
CA ASN A 102 21.43 -22.64 -17.24
C ASN A 102 21.61 -21.46 -16.29
N CYS A 103 22.80 -20.85 -16.31
CA CYS A 103 23.17 -19.65 -15.53
C CYS A 103 22.20 -18.46 -15.72
N ARG A 104 21.36 -18.49 -16.75
CA ARG A 104 20.31 -17.50 -17.01
C ARG A 104 19.25 -17.46 -15.89
N ASN A 105 18.93 -18.60 -15.31
CA ASN A 105 17.99 -18.71 -14.18
C ASN A 105 18.58 -18.13 -12.90
N CYS A 106 19.91 -18.14 -12.75
CA CYS A 106 20.56 -17.57 -11.57
C CYS A 106 20.50 -16.04 -11.55
N LYS A 107 20.69 -15.40 -12.71
CA LYS A 107 20.60 -13.94 -12.83
C LYS A 107 19.16 -13.44 -12.65
N SER A 108 18.16 -14.18 -13.15
CA SER A 108 16.75 -13.81 -12.98
C SER A 108 16.29 -13.94 -11.53
N SER A 109 16.58 -15.06 -10.84
CA SER A 109 16.25 -15.23 -9.42
C SER A 109 16.91 -14.17 -8.53
N TYR A 110 18.16 -13.78 -8.82
CA TYR A 110 18.82 -12.70 -8.08
C TYR A 110 18.13 -11.34 -8.26
N LYS A 111 17.77 -10.98 -9.51
CA LYS A 111 17.03 -9.74 -9.79
C LYS A 111 15.65 -9.74 -9.13
N LEU A 112 14.94 -10.88 -9.19
CA LEU A 112 13.66 -11.07 -8.53
C LEU A 112 13.78 -10.92 -7.00
N GLY A 113 14.82 -11.53 -6.41
CA GLY A 113 15.11 -11.40 -4.97
C GLY A 113 15.27 -9.94 -4.53
N LYS A 114 15.97 -9.10 -5.31
CA LYS A 114 16.07 -7.66 -5.03
C LYS A 114 14.71 -6.96 -5.05
N ILE A 115 13.86 -7.30 -6.00
CA ILE A 115 12.51 -6.72 -6.11
C ILE A 115 11.67 -7.12 -4.89
N VAL A 116 11.70 -8.40 -4.48
CA VAL A 116 10.97 -8.91 -3.31
C VAL A 116 11.42 -8.19 -2.03
N ILE A 117 12.72 -8.03 -1.81
CA ILE A 117 13.27 -7.28 -0.66
C ILE A 117 12.80 -5.82 -0.69
N GLY A 118 12.81 -5.17 -1.86
CA GLY A 118 12.29 -3.82 -2.01
C GLY A 118 10.80 -3.71 -1.65
N LYS A 119 9.98 -4.68 -2.08
CA LYS A 119 8.56 -4.72 -1.72
C LYS A 119 8.34 -5.01 -0.23
N LEU A 120 9.17 -5.85 0.39
CA LEU A 120 9.12 -6.07 1.84
C LEU A 120 9.34 -4.80 2.64
N HIS A 121 10.33 -3.97 2.25
CA HIS A 121 10.52 -2.67 2.89
C HIS A 121 9.31 -1.76 2.70
N LYS A 122 8.79 -1.66 1.47
CA LYS A 122 7.59 -0.86 1.17
C LYS A 122 6.39 -1.27 2.03
N VAL A 123 6.13 -2.58 2.16
CA VAL A 123 5.03 -3.10 3.01
C VAL A 123 5.25 -2.71 4.47
N LYS A 124 6.47 -2.89 5.01
CA LYS A 124 6.79 -2.52 6.39
C LYS A 124 6.66 -1.03 6.66
N ASP A 125 7.02 -0.19 5.70
CA ASP A 125 6.88 1.26 5.84
C ASP A 125 5.40 1.68 5.81
N LEU A 126 4.60 1.08 4.93
CA LEU A 126 3.15 1.29 4.91
C LEU A 126 2.48 0.83 6.22
N MET A 127 2.95 -0.27 6.83
CA MET A 127 2.43 -0.70 8.14
C MET A 127 2.71 0.34 9.23
N LYS A 128 3.89 0.99 9.22
CA LYS A 128 4.22 2.06 10.17
C LYS A 128 3.39 3.32 9.91
N GLU A 129 3.25 3.70 8.64
CA GLU A 129 2.44 4.86 8.22
C GLU A 129 0.96 4.69 8.57
N GLY A 130 0.45 3.46 8.57
CA GLY A 130 -0.95 3.16 8.86
C GLY A 130 -1.33 3.24 10.34
N ASN A 131 -0.37 3.48 11.24
CA ASN A 131 -0.66 3.72 12.64
C ASN A 131 -1.07 5.18 12.88
N PHE A 132 -2.37 5.45 12.79
CA PHE A 132 -2.93 6.80 12.99
C PHE A 132 -3.31 7.11 14.45
N ASP A 133 -2.96 6.24 15.41
CA ASP A 133 -3.28 6.39 16.85
C ASP A 133 -4.77 6.73 17.10
N GLY A 134 -5.66 6.08 16.35
CA GLY A 134 -7.13 6.29 16.43
C GLY A 134 -7.64 7.60 15.83
N LYS A 135 -6.78 8.41 15.21
CA LYS A 135 -7.14 9.70 14.59
C LYS A 135 -7.20 9.59 13.08
N VAL A 136 -8.32 9.09 12.55
CA VAL A 136 -8.51 8.93 11.09
C VAL A 136 -9.30 10.07 10.42
N ALA A 137 -9.94 10.93 11.21
CA ALA A 137 -10.82 11.99 10.74
C ALA A 137 -10.78 13.22 11.66
N HIS A 138 -11.26 14.35 11.16
CA HIS A 138 -11.45 15.57 11.94
C HIS A 138 -12.88 16.10 11.78
N LYS A 139 -13.35 16.86 12.77
CA LYS A 139 -14.63 17.56 12.65
C LYS A 139 -14.51 18.64 11.59
N VAL A 140 -15.56 18.82 10.79
CA VAL A 140 -15.68 19.97 9.89
C VAL A 140 -16.27 21.12 10.72
N PRO A 141 -15.61 22.29 10.82
CA PRO A 141 -16.25 23.45 11.43
C PRO A 141 -17.53 23.76 10.67
N LEU A 142 -18.66 23.84 11.40
CA LEU A 142 -19.91 24.32 10.82
C LEU A 142 -19.65 25.73 10.24
N PRO A 143 -20.16 26.05 9.04
CA PRO A 143 -20.15 27.42 8.55
C PRO A 143 -20.81 28.28 9.62
N THR A 144 -20.05 29.20 10.23
CA THR A 144 -20.60 30.21 11.13
C THR A 144 -21.71 30.92 10.37
N GLU A 145 -22.97 30.69 10.75
CA GLU A 145 -24.05 31.58 10.38
C GLU A 145 -23.59 32.97 10.79
N LYS A 146 -23.36 33.84 9.80
CA LYS A 146 -23.38 35.27 10.05
C LYS A 146 -24.81 35.54 10.54
N THR A 147 -25.01 35.57 11.85
CA THR A 147 -26.15 36.24 12.47
C THR A 147 -26.05 37.70 12.06
N THR A 148 -26.58 38.02 10.89
CA THR A 148 -26.93 39.38 10.52
C THR A 148 -27.94 39.80 11.58
N ALA A 149 -27.50 40.69 12.45
CA ALA A 149 -28.36 41.33 13.44
C ALA A 149 -29.65 41.77 12.75
N LEU A 150 -30.78 41.33 13.32
CA LEU A 150 -32.09 41.86 12.98
C LEU A 150 -32.08 43.35 13.31
N GLU A 151 -31.84 44.20 12.32
CA GLU A 151 -32.20 45.61 12.39
C GLU A 151 -33.72 45.67 12.61
N PRO A 152 -34.23 46.24 13.72
CA PRO A 152 -35.65 46.48 13.86
C PRO A 152 -36.04 47.62 12.92
N SER A 153 -36.72 47.29 11.81
CA SER A 153 -37.36 48.31 10.99
C SER A 153 -38.50 48.95 11.80
N LEU A 154 -38.27 50.20 12.19
CA LEU A 154 -39.24 51.06 12.85
C LEU A 154 -40.39 51.28 11.85
N ASN A 155 -41.47 50.52 11.99
CA ASN A 155 -42.71 50.73 11.25
C ASN A 155 -43.36 52.03 11.77
N SER A 156 -43.08 53.16 11.12
CA SER A 156 -43.89 54.37 11.26
C SER A 156 -45.17 54.21 10.44
N GLY A 157 -46.20 53.60 11.04
CA GLY A 157 -47.57 53.65 10.54
C GLY A 157 -48.24 54.99 10.89
N PRO A 158 -49.14 55.52 10.04
CA PRO A 158 -49.70 56.85 10.20
C PRO A 158 -50.80 56.88 11.29
N ALA A 159 -50.76 57.91 12.14
CA ALA A 159 -51.84 58.21 13.07
C ALA A 159 -53.06 58.74 12.30
N LEU A 160 -54.04 57.85 12.13
CA LEU A 160 -55.43 58.20 11.82
C LEU A 160 -56.04 58.95 13.00
N GLY A 161 -56.01 60.28 12.93
CA GLY A 161 -56.84 61.16 13.76
C GLY A 161 -58.24 61.25 13.15
N LYS A 162 -59.21 60.58 13.76
CA LYS A 162 -60.64 60.82 13.54
C LYS A 162 -61.08 62.07 14.31
N ASN A 163 -62.23 62.60 13.86
CA ASN A 163 -63.26 63.28 14.66
C ASN A 163 -63.11 64.84 14.71
N ILE A 164 -64.12 65.71 14.66
CA ILE A 164 -65.60 65.64 14.77
C ILE A 164 -66.15 66.93 14.09
N GLY A 165 -67.43 66.92 13.71
CA GLY A 165 -68.11 68.04 13.05
C GLY A 165 -68.29 69.31 13.90
N GLY A 166 -68.58 70.38 13.17
CA GLY A 166 -68.92 71.74 13.59
C GLY A 166 -69.24 72.56 12.36
#